data_AF-A0A933JMD4-F1
#
_entry.id   AF-A0A933JMD4-F1
#
_cell.length_a   1.000
_cell.length_b   1.000
_cell.length_c   1.000
_cell.angle_alpha   90.00
_cell.angle_beta   90.00
_cell.angle_gamma   90.00
#
_symmetry.space_group_name_H-M   'P 1'
#
loop_
_entity.id
_entity.type
_entity.pdbx_description
1 polymer ?
#
loop_
_entity_poly.entity_id
_entity_poly.type
_entity_poly.pdbx_seq_one_letter_code
_entity_poly.pdbx_strand_id
1 'polypeptide(L)'
;MRTTVTLDPNVAARLKKLAHRKEASFKQTINEVLLRGLSLEESGKDGPFVVEPHSGVFRPGIDLGKLNQLADELEIADFVEESRR
;
A
#
# COMPACT_ATOMS: atom_id res chain seq x y z
N MET A 1 -16.94 -18.27 -18.06
CA MET A 1 -18.15 -18.10 -18.88
C MET A 1 -17.80 -17.47 -20.23
N ARG A 2 -18.53 -17.79 -21.32
CA ARG A 2 -18.39 -17.14 -22.63
C ARG A 2 -19.59 -16.24 -22.85
N THR A 3 -19.33 -14.95 -23.03
CA THR A 3 -20.36 -13.92 -23.22
C THR A 3 -20.04 -13.13 -24.48
N THR A 4 -21.05 -12.82 -25.26
CA THR A 4 -20.93 -11.89 -26.40
C THR A 4 -21.43 -10.53 -25.95
N VAL A 5 -20.62 -9.50 -26.13
CA VAL A 5 -20.97 -8.12 -25.79
C VAL A 5 -20.76 -7.23 -27.01
N THR A 6 -21.65 -6.26 -27.20
CA THR A 6 -21.48 -5.21 -28.22
C THR A 6 -20.70 -4.05 -27.60
N LEU A 7 -19.61 -3.63 -28.26
CA LEU A 7 -18.78 -2.51 -27.82
C LEU A 7 -18.92 -1.35 -28.79
N ASP A 8 -18.94 -0.12 -28.25
CA ASP A 8 -18.79 1.08 -29.07
C ASP A 8 -17.47 1.01 -29.89
N PRO A 9 -17.46 1.43 -31.16
CA PRO A 9 -16.26 1.36 -32.01
C PRO A 9 -15.02 2.03 -31.39
N ASN A 10 -15.20 3.15 -30.67
CA ASN A 10 -14.09 3.87 -30.04
C ASN A 10 -13.54 3.08 -28.85
N VAL A 11 -14.42 2.46 -28.05
CA VAL A 11 -14.03 1.60 -26.93
C VAL A 11 -13.26 0.38 -27.44
N ALA A 12 -13.76 -0.28 -28.49
CA ALA A 12 -13.08 -1.41 -29.12
C ALA A 12 -11.68 -1.02 -29.66
N ALA A 13 -11.55 0.13 -30.31
CA ALA A 13 -10.27 0.63 -30.81
C ALA A 13 -9.27 0.91 -29.67
N ARG A 14 -9.72 1.53 -28.57
CA ARG A 14 -8.88 1.79 -27.39
C ARG A 14 -8.43 0.51 -26.72
N LEU A 15 -9.30 -0.48 -26.58
CA LEU A 15 -8.96 -1.80 -26.02
C LEU A 15 -7.95 -2.56 -26.89
N LYS A 16 -8.08 -2.49 -28.23
CA LYS A 16 -7.10 -3.09 -29.14
C LYS A 16 -5.72 -2.45 -29.00
N LYS A 17 -5.66 -1.12 -28.95
CA LYS A 17 -4.40 -0.38 -28.70
C LYS A 17 -3.80 -0.75 -27.35
N LEU A 18 -4.62 -0.88 -26.32
CA LEU A 18 -4.18 -1.27 -24.98
C LEU A 18 -3.61 -2.70 -24.96
N ALA A 19 -4.29 -3.64 -25.61
CA ALA A 19 -3.84 -5.03 -25.72
C ALA A 19 -2.48 -5.11 -26.42
N HIS A 20 -2.30 -4.37 -27.52
CA HIS A 20 -1.03 -4.30 -28.23
C HIS A 20 0.10 -3.75 -27.35
N ARG A 21 -0.13 -2.63 -26.64
CA ARG A 21 0.87 -2.04 -25.74
C ARG A 21 1.26 -2.94 -24.55
N LYS A 22 0.35 -3.79 -24.11
CA LYS A 22 0.57 -4.73 -23.00
C LYS A 22 1.08 -6.10 -23.46
N GLU A 23 1.23 -6.32 -24.76
CA GLU A 23 1.55 -7.62 -25.35
C GLU A 23 0.60 -8.74 -24.85
N ALA A 24 -0.66 -8.38 -24.60
CA ALA A 24 -1.65 -9.26 -24.01
C ALA A 24 -2.76 -9.58 -25.02
N SER A 25 -3.46 -10.71 -24.80
CA SER A 25 -4.62 -11.03 -25.63
C SER A 25 -5.77 -10.05 -25.40
N PHE A 26 -6.55 -9.78 -26.45
CA PHE A 26 -7.71 -8.88 -26.39
C PHE A 26 -8.71 -9.29 -25.28
N LYS A 27 -8.92 -10.60 -25.10
CA LYS A 27 -9.75 -11.16 -24.01
C LYS A 27 -9.21 -10.80 -22.62
N GLN A 28 -7.90 -10.98 -22.39
CA GLN A 28 -7.30 -10.63 -21.10
C GLN A 28 -7.44 -9.13 -20.82
N THR A 29 -7.18 -8.29 -21.82
CA THR A 29 -7.31 -6.84 -21.67
C THR A 29 -8.74 -6.42 -21.35
N ILE A 30 -9.76 -7.00 -22.01
CA ILE A 30 -11.18 -6.73 -21.69
C ILE A 30 -11.49 -7.09 -20.24
N ASN A 31 -11.15 -8.31 -19.82
CA ASN A 31 -11.46 -8.78 -18.48
C ASN A 31 -10.78 -7.92 -17.40
N GLU A 32 -9.51 -7.56 -17.61
CA GLU A 32 -8.76 -6.73 -16.68
C GLU A 32 -9.35 -5.32 -16.58
N VAL A 33 -9.74 -4.72 -17.70
CA VAL A 33 -10.36 -3.38 -17.70
C VAL A 33 -11.72 -3.41 -17.01
N LEU A 34 -12.55 -4.42 -17.27
CA LEU A 34 -13.85 -4.58 -16.61
C LEU A 34 -13.68 -4.79 -15.10
N LEU A 35 -12.74 -5.66 -14.70
CA LEU A 35 -12.46 -5.91 -13.29
C LEU A 35 -12.05 -4.62 -12.57
N ARG A 36 -11.10 -3.86 -13.13
CA ARG A 36 -10.68 -2.57 -12.57
C ARG A 36 -11.84 -1.58 -12.48
N GLY A 37 -12.70 -1.53 -13.49
CA GLY A 37 -13.89 -0.68 -13.49
C GLY A 37 -14.86 -1.04 -12.37
N LEU A 38 -15.13 -2.33 -12.16
CA LEU A 38 -15.98 -2.80 -11.08
C LEU A 38 -15.36 -2.52 -9.70
N SER A 39 -14.04 -2.74 -9.54
CA SER A 39 -13.35 -2.41 -8.28
C SER A 39 -13.36 -0.92 -7.96
N LEU A 40 -13.32 -0.04 -8.97
CA LEU A 40 -13.45 1.41 -8.78
C LEU A 40 -14.84 1.79 -8.25
N GLU A 41 -15.90 1.11 -8.71
CA GLU A 41 -17.25 1.31 -8.18
C GLU A 41 -17.42 0.73 -6.77
N GLU A 42 -16.80 -0.43 -6.49
CA GLU A 42 -16.79 -1.06 -5.17
C GLU A 42 -15.98 -0.27 -4.14
N SER A 43 -14.91 0.43 -4.56
CA SER A 43 -14.16 1.38 -3.73
C SER A 43 -14.92 2.68 -3.45
N GLY A 44 -16.26 2.64 -3.48
CA GLY A 44 -17.14 3.72 -3.09
C GLY A 44 -16.75 4.28 -1.73
N LYS A 45 -16.04 5.41 -1.79
CA LYS A 45 -15.54 6.20 -0.65
C LYS A 45 -14.85 5.32 0.39
N ASP A 46 -13.56 5.05 0.20
CA ASP A 46 -12.68 4.92 1.36
C ASP A 46 -13.03 6.10 2.30
N GLY A 47 -13.51 5.78 3.50
CA GLY A 47 -13.89 6.78 4.48
C GLY A 47 -12.75 7.76 4.71
N PRO A 48 -13.01 8.92 5.33
CA PRO A 48 -11.92 9.83 5.70
C PRO A 48 -10.83 9.03 6.42
N PHE A 49 -9.57 9.25 6.06
CA PHE A 49 -8.44 8.61 6.70
C PHE A 49 -8.55 8.78 8.23
N VAL A 50 -8.71 7.67 8.96
CA VAL A 50 -8.79 7.66 10.42
C VAL A 50 -7.45 7.22 10.97
N VAL A 51 -6.83 8.07 11.79
CA VAL A 51 -5.69 7.67 12.62
C VAL A 51 -6.23 6.99 13.86
N GLU A 52 -5.96 5.70 14.04
CA GLU A 52 -6.19 5.01 15.30
C GLU A 52 -4.96 5.21 16.20
N PRO A 53 -5.05 6.04 17.27
CA PRO A 53 -3.93 6.24 18.17
C PRO A 53 -3.68 4.97 18.98
N HIS A 54 -2.44 4.50 19.01
CA HIS A 54 -2.02 3.44 19.91
C HIS A 54 -1.61 4.04 21.26
N SER A 55 -2.04 3.43 22.37
CA SER A 55 -1.56 3.81 23.70
C SER A 55 -0.16 3.25 23.93
N GLY A 56 0.86 3.98 23.48
CA GLY A 56 2.25 3.66 23.78
C GLY A 56 2.58 3.97 25.24
N VAL A 57 2.93 2.97 26.04
CA VAL A 57 3.33 3.12 27.46
C VAL A 57 4.79 3.60 27.52
N PHE A 58 5.09 4.72 26.87
CA PHE A 58 6.44 5.26 26.80
C PHE A 58 6.74 6.13 28.02
N ARG A 59 7.99 6.09 28.50
CA ARG A 59 8.41 6.95 29.60
C ARG A 59 8.49 8.41 29.13
N PRO A 60 8.00 9.38 29.90
CA PRO A 60 8.16 10.79 29.60
C PRO A 60 9.63 11.16 29.41
N GLY A 61 9.93 12.02 28.44
CA GLY A 61 11.29 12.47 28.14
C GLY A 61 12.08 11.58 27.17
N ILE A 62 11.51 10.45 26.72
CA ILE A 62 12.10 9.64 25.66
C ILE A 62 11.60 10.12 24.29
N ASP A 63 12.53 10.51 23.42
CA ASP A 63 12.23 10.82 22.02
C ASP A 63 12.16 9.52 21.20
N LEU A 64 10.96 9.17 20.74
CA LEU A 64 10.71 7.97 19.92
C LEU A 64 11.41 8.02 18.56
N GLY A 65 11.75 9.20 18.06
CA GLY A 65 12.55 9.36 16.84
C GLY A 65 14.03 9.04 17.02
N LYS A 66 14.48 8.83 18.27
CA LYS A 66 15.90 8.66 18.63
C LYS A 66 16.17 7.44 19.51
N LEU A 67 15.38 6.37 19.36
CA LEU A 67 15.56 5.16 20.17
C LEU A 67 16.94 4.51 20.04
N ASN A 68 17.63 4.67 18.90
CA ASN A 68 19.01 4.19 18.75
C ASN A 68 19.98 4.92 19.70
N GLN A 69 19.82 6.24 19.85
CA GLN A 69 20.65 7.00 20.78
C GLN A 69 20.41 6.56 22.23
N LEU A 70 19.15 6.29 22.59
CA LEU A 70 18.83 5.75 23.91
C LEU A 70 19.48 4.38 24.14
N ALA A 71 19.53 3.51 23.12
CA ALA A 71 20.21 2.23 23.20
C ALA A 71 21.71 2.40 23.46
N ASP A 72 22.36 3.31 22.72
CA ASP A 72 23.79 3.64 22.89
C ASP A 72 24.07 4.17 24.31
N GLU A 73 23.22 5.06 24.83
CA GLU A 73 23.34 5.62 26.18
C GLU A 73 23.22 4.54 27.28
N LEU A 74 22.31 3.58 27.10
CA LEU A 74 22.14 2.45 28.03
C LEU A 74 23.34 1.52 28.01
N GLU A 75 23.90 1.21 26.82
CA GLU A 75 25.09 0.37 26.68
C GLU A 75 26.31 1.00 27.37
N ILE A 76 26.49 2.31 27.22
CA ILE A 76 27.55 3.05 27.92
C ILE A 76 27.36 3.00 29.43
N ALA A 77 26.12 3.17 29.92
CA ALA A 77 25.82 3.13 31.34
C ALA A 77 26.13 1.76 31.95
N ASP A 78 25.74 0.68 31.28
CA ASP A 78 26.01 -0.70 31.69
C ASP A 78 27.52 -0.99 31.74
N PHE A 79 28.28 -0.54 30.74
CA PHE A 79 29.73 -0.69 30.71
C PHE A 79 30.44 0.04 31.87
N VAL A 80 29.98 1.24 32.21
CA VAL A 80 30.52 2.03 33.34
C VAL A 80 30.23 1.36 34.68
N GLU A 81 29.04 0.80 34.85
CA GLU A 81 28.67 0.04 36.05
C GLU A 81 29.51 -1.24 36.20
N GLU A 82 29.69 -2.01 35.11
CA GLU A 82 30.55 -3.20 35.13
C GLU A 82 32.00 -2.86 35.45
N SER A 83 32.53 -1.78 34.88
CA SER A 83 33.91 -1.33 35.11
C SER A 83 34.18 -0.83 36.52
N ARG A 84 33.13 -0.51 37.30
CA ARG A 84 33.24 -0.08 38.71
C ARG A 84 33.21 -1.25 39.71
N ARG A 85 32.84 -2.45 39.26
CA ARG A 85 32.72 -3.66 40.07
C ARG A 85 34.03 -4.43 40.15
#